data_AF-A0A364K3M9-F1
#
_entry.id   AF-A0A364K3M9-F1
#
_cell.length_a   1.000
_cell.length_b   1.000
_cell.length_c   1.000
_cell.angle_alpha   90.00
_cell.angle_beta   90.00
_cell.angle_gamma   90.00
#
_symmetry.space_group_name_H-M   'P 1'
#
loop_
_entity.id
_entity.type
_entity.pdbx_description
1 polymer ?
#
loop_
_entity_poly.entity_id
_entity_poly.type
_entity_poly.pdbx_seq_one_letter_code
_entity_poly.pdbx_strand_id
1 'polypeptide(L)'
;MKQVLFVCTGNTCRSPMAEALLRKIAEEENLAIQVKSAGVAAMDGMQASNHAQDVLQEKGVKQEHRSQKVSKDLLEWADYVLTMTMSHKQTLIQLFPEYTDKIYTLKEIAQPDYEEIQELYKKLDLLYVEMENSRARMVAQFHTNQNKIQEDEFKAKLYKELEPLFRKEQELLEKLDKLIYSMDIQDPFGGSIEIYRACCQEIEQEIRNMIQKWKSETSN
;
A
#
# COMPACT_ATOMS: atom_id res chain seq x y z
N MET A 1 17.36 1.13 17.13
CA MET A 1 16.17 0.31 17.46
C MET A 1 15.08 0.78 16.53
N LYS A 2 14.49 -0.11 15.71
CA LYS A 2 13.48 0.28 14.71
C LYS A 2 12.10 0.35 15.35
N GLN A 3 11.33 1.39 15.06
CA GLN A 3 9.96 1.58 15.54
C GLN A 3 8.97 1.35 14.39
N VAL A 4 8.14 0.32 14.52
CA VAL A 4 7.23 -0.15 13.46
C VAL A 4 5.78 0.05 13.89
N LEU A 5 4.99 0.72 13.06
CA LEU A 5 3.56 0.91 13.27
C LEU A 5 2.77 0.19 12.19
N PHE A 6 1.98 -0.83 12.57
CA PHE A 6 1.05 -1.47 11.64
C PHE A 6 -0.30 -0.77 11.59
N VAL A 7 -0.83 -0.54 10.39
CA VAL A 7 -2.11 0.16 10.20
C VAL A 7 -3.09 -0.65 9.34
N CYS A 8 -4.30 -0.85 9.84
CA CYS A 8 -5.43 -1.39 9.06
C CYS A 8 -6.67 -0.49 9.18
N THR A 9 -7.87 -0.99 8.85
CA THR A 9 -9.11 -0.20 8.97
C THR A 9 -9.48 0.05 10.42
N GLY A 10 -9.92 -1.00 11.13
CA GLY A 10 -10.51 -0.89 12.47
C GLY A 10 -9.56 -1.19 13.63
N ASN A 11 -8.33 -1.62 13.34
CA ASN A 11 -7.35 -2.07 14.34
C ASN A 11 -7.87 -3.20 15.26
N THR A 12 -8.56 -4.18 14.67
CA THR A 12 -9.10 -5.33 15.41
C THR A 12 -8.72 -6.69 14.83
N CYS A 13 -8.31 -6.76 13.56
CA CYS A 13 -7.96 -8.02 12.89
C CYS A 13 -6.51 -8.03 12.42
N ARG A 14 -6.23 -7.44 11.26
CA ARG A 14 -4.92 -7.53 10.58
C ARG A 14 -3.77 -6.86 11.32
N SER A 15 -3.88 -5.57 11.66
CA SER A 15 -2.77 -4.85 12.32
C SER A 15 -2.45 -5.34 13.73
N PRO A 16 -3.42 -5.78 14.57
CA PRO A 16 -3.10 -6.45 15.83
C PRO A 16 -2.36 -7.78 15.65
N MET A 17 -2.80 -8.61 14.68
CA MET A 17 -2.07 -9.85 14.35
C MET A 17 -0.62 -9.55 13.94
N ALA A 18 -0.42 -8.58 13.06
CA ALA A 18 0.91 -8.17 12.62
C ALA A 18 1.80 -7.66 13.77
N GLU A 19 1.25 -6.85 14.67
CA GLU A 19 1.95 -6.38 15.87
C GLU A 19 2.42 -7.56 16.74
N ALA A 20 1.50 -8.48 17.04
CA ALA A 20 1.77 -9.60 17.93
C ALA A 20 2.81 -10.57 17.34
N LEU A 21 2.71 -10.85 16.03
CA LEU A 21 3.64 -11.70 15.30
C LEU A 21 5.04 -11.06 15.21
N LEU A 22 5.14 -9.78 14.84
CA LEU A 22 6.44 -9.10 14.77
C LEU A 22 7.09 -9.02 16.15
N ARG A 23 6.32 -8.76 17.21
CA ARG A 23 6.84 -8.76 18.59
C ARG A 23 7.46 -10.11 18.94
N LYS A 24 6.72 -11.21 18.71
CA LYS A 24 7.21 -12.57 18.95
C LYS A 24 8.49 -12.85 18.17
N ILE A 25 8.50 -12.59 16.85
CA ILE A 25 9.67 -12.86 16.01
C ILE A 25 10.87 -12.01 16.44
N ALA A 26 10.66 -10.74 16.81
CA ALA A 26 11.72 -9.86 17.30
C ALA A 26 12.32 -10.37 18.63
N GLU A 27 11.49 -10.89 19.54
CA GLU A 27 11.96 -11.51 20.78
C GLU A 27 12.75 -12.81 20.52
N GLU A 28 12.21 -13.70 19.68
CA GLU A 28 12.84 -14.98 19.32
C GLU A 28 14.20 -14.78 18.63
N GLU A 29 14.33 -13.76 17.79
CA GLU A 29 15.55 -13.45 17.04
C GLU A 29 16.43 -12.37 17.70
N ASN A 30 16.07 -11.91 18.91
CA ASN A 30 16.76 -10.85 19.66
C ASN A 30 17.00 -9.56 18.85
N LEU A 31 15.98 -9.13 18.10
CA LEU A 31 16.02 -7.94 17.26
C LEU A 31 15.60 -6.70 18.05
N ALA A 32 16.34 -5.60 17.87
CA ALA A 32 16.00 -4.31 18.48
C ALA A 32 14.86 -3.61 17.72
N ILE A 33 13.65 -4.17 17.80
CA ILE A 33 12.42 -3.67 17.16
C ILE A 33 11.36 -3.40 18.22
N GLN A 34 10.73 -2.23 18.15
CA GLN A 34 9.49 -1.94 18.88
C GLN A 34 8.33 -1.91 17.89
N VAL A 35 7.17 -2.40 18.32
CA VAL A 35 6.00 -2.51 17.45
C VAL A 35 4.73 -2.05 18.15
N LYS A 36 3.92 -1.28 17.42
CA LYS A 36 2.56 -0.86 17.77
C LYS A 36 1.62 -1.10 16.59
N SER A 37 0.31 -1.07 16.83
CA SER A 37 -0.69 -1.05 15.77
C SER A 37 -1.75 0.03 15.98
N ALA A 38 -2.34 0.49 14.89
CA ALA A 38 -3.43 1.45 14.86
C ALA A 38 -4.39 1.18 13.68
N GLY A 39 -5.42 2.01 13.56
CA GLY A 39 -6.36 1.96 12.44
C GLY A 39 -6.79 3.33 11.93
N VAL A 40 -7.02 3.43 10.62
CA VAL A 40 -7.46 4.68 9.99
C VAL A 40 -8.89 5.07 10.39
N ALA A 41 -9.71 4.08 10.72
CA ALA A 41 -11.11 4.23 11.14
C ALA A 41 -11.41 3.39 12.39
N ALA A 42 -10.44 3.28 13.30
CA ALA A 42 -10.61 2.55 14.55
C ALA A 42 -11.48 3.33 15.54
N MET A 43 -12.23 2.58 16.35
CA MET A 43 -12.79 3.05 17.62
C MET A 43 -11.84 2.62 18.74
N ASP A 44 -11.55 3.49 19.70
CA ASP A 44 -10.56 3.20 20.73
C ASP A 44 -11.07 2.17 21.75
N GLY A 45 -10.16 1.33 22.25
CA GLY A 45 -10.39 0.44 23.39
C GLY A 45 -11.06 -0.90 23.08
N MET A 46 -11.35 -1.22 21.82
CA MET A 46 -11.86 -2.54 21.45
C MET A 46 -10.76 -3.60 21.53
N GLN A 47 -11.14 -4.83 21.86
CA GLN A 47 -10.24 -5.96 21.77
C GLN A 47 -10.03 -6.38 20.31
N ALA A 48 -8.99 -7.18 20.04
CA ALA A 48 -8.88 -7.87 18.76
C ALA A 48 -10.11 -8.78 18.56
N SER A 49 -10.50 -9.04 17.31
CA SER A 49 -11.62 -9.95 17.03
C SER A 49 -11.32 -11.35 17.57
N ASN A 50 -12.36 -12.09 17.98
CA ASN A 50 -12.18 -13.43 18.57
C ASN A 50 -11.35 -14.35 17.66
N HIS A 51 -11.66 -14.41 16.36
CA HIS A 51 -10.87 -15.20 15.43
C HIS A 51 -9.41 -14.75 15.32
N ALA A 52 -9.12 -13.44 15.42
CA ALA A 52 -7.74 -12.95 15.44
C ALA A 52 -7.01 -13.40 16.73
N GLN A 53 -7.71 -13.40 17.87
CA GLN A 53 -7.17 -13.94 19.12
C GLN A 53 -6.91 -15.45 19.03
N ASP A 54 -7.86 -16.20 18.47
CA ASP A 54 -7.79 -17.66 18.33
C ASP A 54 -6.58 -18.07 17.47
N VAL A 55 -6.39 -17.47 16.29
CA VAL A 55 -5.24 -17.81 15.41
C VAL A 55 -3.89 -17.38 15.99
N LEU A 56 -3.85 -16.29 16.77
CA LEU A 56 -2.64 -15.90 17.51
C LEU A 56 -2.34 -16.90 18.63
N GLN A 57 -3.37 -17.39 19.32
CA GLN A 57 -3.23 -18.40 20.36
C GLN A 57 -2.70 -19.73 19.79
N GLU A 58 -3.17 -20.15 18.60
CA GLU A 58 -2.63 -21.30 17.87
C GLU A 58 -1.12 -21.16 17.58
N LYS A 59 -0.63 -19.92 17.44
CA LYS A 59 0.78 -19.58 17.25
C LYS A 59 1.55 -19.39 18.57
N GLY A 60 0.91 -19.63 19.71
CA GLY A 60 1.49 -19.44 21.05
C GLY A 60 1.61 -17.98 21.47
N VAL A 61 0.92 -17.06 20.79
CA VAL A 61 0.96 -15.62 21.09
C VAL A 61 -0.28 -15.23 21.88
N LYS A 62 -0.08 -14.66 23.07
CA LYS A 62 -1.14 -13.96 23.79
C LYS A 62 -0.94 -12.46 23.62
N GLN A 63 -2.01 -11.74 23.32
CA GLN A 63 -1.94 -10.28 23.15
C GLN A 63 -3.05 -9.61 23.96
N GLU A 64 -2.66 -8.68 24.82
CA GLU A 64 -3.59 -7.73 25.42
C GLU A 64 -3.72 -6.52 24.48
N HIS A 65 -4.54 -6.68 23.44
CA HIS A 65 -4.77 -5.64 22.45
C HIS A 65 -5.85 -4.65 22.89
N ARG A 66 -5.62 -3.37 22.61
CA ARG A 66 -6.65 -2.33 22.63
C ARG A 66 -6.52 -1.51 21.35
N SER A 67 -7.60 -1.46 20.58
CA SER A 67 -7.63 -0.70 19.35
C SER A 67 -7.39 0.79 19.63
N GLN A 68 -6.71 1.45 18.70
CA GLN A 68 -6.50 2.89 18.74
C GLN A 68 -6.54 3.47 17.33
N LYS A 69 -7.07 4.69 17.21
CA LYS A 69 -6.98 5.43 15.95
C LYS A 69 -5.55 5.89 15.69
N VAL A 70 -5.16 5.90 14.41
CA VAL A 70 -3.89 6.49 14.01
C VAL A 70 -3.85 7.97 14.40
N SER A 71 -2.72 8.42 14.94
CA SER A 71 -2.52 9.78 15.44
C SER A 71 -1.15 10.32 15.01
N LYS A 72 -0.95 11.63 15.09
CA LYS A 72 0.36 12.25 14.80
C LYS A 72 1.45 11.70 15.71
N ASP A 73 1.20 11.57 17.01
CA ASP A 73 2.17 11.01 17.97
C ASP A 73 2.62 9.60 17.59
N LEU A 74 1.70 8.76 17.09
CA LEU A 74 2.03 7.41 16.62
C LEU A 74 2.87 7.45 15.35
N LEU A 75 2.55 8.37 14.43
CA LEU A 75 3.31 8.56 13.20
C LEU A 75 4.69 9.12 13.51
N GLU A 76 4.83 10.12 14.37
CA GLU A 76 6.12 10.66 14.83
C GLU A 76 6.98 9.61 15.52
N TRP A 77 6.37 8.75 16.34
CA TRP A 77 7.04 7.62 16.97
C TRP A 77 7.51 6.55 15.99
N ALA A 78 6.93 6.42 14.79
CA ALA A 78 7.27 5.33 13.88
C ALA A 78 8.42 5.72 12.93
N ASP A 79 9.39 4.83 12.78
CA ASP A 79 10.36 4.85 11.68
C ASP A 79 9.74 4.26 10.40
N TYR A 80 8.88 3.24 10.55
CA TYR A 80 8.16 2.59 9.46
C TYR A 80 6.68 2.47 9.79
N VAL A 81 5.83 2.98 8.89
CA VAL A 81 4.37 2.85 8.96
C VAL A 81 3.93 1.85 7.89
N LEU A 82 3.53 0.66 8.34
CA LEU A 82 3.24 -0.48 7.48
C LEU A 82 1.75 -0.73 7.40
N THR A 83 1.16 -0.41 6.26
CA THR A 83 -0.27 -0.56 6.01
C THR A 83 -0.61 -1.94 5.46
N MET A 84 -1.82 -2.42 5.75
CA MET A 84 -2.28 -3.72 5.23
C MET A 84 -2.71 -3.64 3.77
N THR A 85 -3.13 -2.47 3.29
CA THR A 85 -3.52 -2.25 1.89
C THR A 85 -3.01 -0.93 1.34
N MET A 86 -3.03 -0.80 0.01
CA MET A 86 -2.78 0.46 -0.69
C MET A 86 -3.83 1.53 -0.35
N SER A 87 -5.10 1.13 -0.16
CA SER A 87 -6.15 2.07 0.26
C SER A 87 -5.87 2.67 1.65
N HIS A 88 -5.33 1.87 2.59
CA HIS A 88 -4.87 2.39 3.88
C HIS A 88 -3.70 3.37 3.72
N LYS A 89 -2.72 3.05 2.87
CA LYS A 89 -1.59 3.93 2.55
C LYS A 89 -2.06 5.26 1.96
N GLN A 90 -2.94 5.22 0.96
CA GLN A 90 -3.52 6.42 0.34
C GLN A 90 -4.29 7.27 1.35
N THR A 91 -5.08 6.63 2.23
CA THR A 91 -5.80 7.32 3.31
C THR A 91 -4.84 8.06 4.24
N LEU A 92 -3.74 7.41 4.65
CA LEU A 92 -2.75 8.05 5.51
C LEU A 92 -2.02 9.21 4.81
N ILE A 93 -1.63 9.04 3.55
CA ILE A 93 -0.97 10.11 2.76
C ILE A 93 -1.88 11.33 2.62
N GLN A 94 -3.18 11.11 2.38
CA GLN A 94 -4.16 12.20 2.29
C GLN A 94 -4.35 12.93 3.62
N LEU A 95 -4.39 12.19 4.73
CA LEU A 95 -4.61 12.77 6.07
C LEU A 95 -3.35 13.37 6.69
N PHE A 96 -2.18 12.83 6.36
CA PHE A 96 -0.88 13.18 6.96
C PHE A 96 0.25 13.20 5.91
N PRO A 97 0.21 14.15 4.95
CA PRO A 97 1.16 14.19 3.83
C PRO A 97 2.62 14.36 4.29
N GLU A 98 2.85 14.95 5.47
CA GLU A 98 4.19 15.12 6.05
C GLU A 98 4.95 13.82 6.36
N TYR A 99 4.28 12.66 6.42
CA TYR A 99 4.90 11.37 6.77
C TYR A 99 4.96 10.38 5.60
N THR A 100 4.75 10.85 4.37
CA THR A 100 4.67 10.00 3.16
C THR A 100 5.93 9.15 2.96
N ASP A 101 7.09 9.67 3.33
CA ASP A 101 8.41 9.06 3.18
C ASP A 101 8.61 7.80 4.02
N LYS A 102 7.74 7.54 5.00
CA LYS A 102 7.79 6.35 5.85
C LYS A 102 6.54 5.47 5.82
N ILE A 103 5.60 5.75 4.91
CA ILE A 103 4.37 4.98 4.75
C ILE A 103 4.52 3.99 3.58
N TYR A 104 4.46 2.71 3.90
CA TYR A 104 4.59 1.59 2.96
C TYR A 104 3.47 0.58 3.22
N THR A 105 3.07 -0.20 2.22
CA THR A 105 2.36 -1.45 2.54
C THR A 105 3.34 -2.49 3.10
N LEU A 106 2.83 -3.47 3.87
CA LEU A 106 3.68 -4.55 4.36
C LEU A 106 4.36 -5.31 3.21
N LYS A 107 3.65 -5.59 2.12
CA LYS A 107 4.24 -6.28 0.96
C LYS A 107 5.22 -5.40 0.20
N GLU A 108 5.01 -4.08 0.15
CA GLU A 108 5.93 -3.13 -0.47
C GLU A 108 7.30 -3.14 0.19
N ILE A 109 7.35 -3.23 1.52
CA ILE A 109 8.64 -3.32 2.20
C ILE A 109 9.23 -4.73 2.10
N ALA A 110 8.39 -5.77 2.09
CA ALA A 110 8.80 -7.17 2.13
C ALA A 110 9.25 -7.75 0.77
N GLN A 111 8.66 -7.31 -0.34
CA GLN A 111 8.82 -7.92 -1.65
C GLN A 111 9.65 -7.03 -2.61
N PRO A 112 10.42 -7.64 -3.53
CA PRO A 112 11.20 -6.90 -4.53
C PRO A 112 10.34 -6.24 -5.62
N ASP A 113 9.12 -6.74 -5.85
CA ASP A 113 8.20 -6.30 -6.91
C ASP A 113 7.77 -4.83 -6.77
N TYR A 114 8.06 -4.18 -5.64
CA TYR A 114 7.84 -2.75 -5.48
C TYR A 114 8.64 -1.87 -6.46
N GLU A 115 9.87 -2.28 -6.82
CA GLU A 115 10.64 -1.55 -7.82
C GLU A 115 9.96 -1.58 -9.20
N GLU A 116 9.32 -2.70 -9.55
CA GLU A 116 8.54 -2.83 -10.78
C GLU A 116 7.32 -1.89 -10.77
N ILE A 117 6.61 -1.80 -9.63
CA ILE A 117 5.48 -0.88 -9.47
C ILE A 117 5.92 0.57 -9.63
N GLN A 118 7.05 0.97 -9.02
CA GLN A 118 7.60 2.33 -9.15
C GLN A 118 7.97 2.65 -10.60
N GLU A 119 8.59 1.71 -11.30
CA GLU A 119 8.94 1.87 -12.71
C GLU A 119 7.69 1.97 -13.60
N LEU A 120 6.60 1.28 -13.26
CA LEU A 120 5.32 1.41 -13.96
C LEU A 120 4.66 2.77 -13.74
N TYR A 121 4.65 3.30 -12.50
CA TYR A 121 4.15 4.65 -12.24
C TYR A 121 4.97 5.70 -13.00
N LYS A 122 6.29 5.58 -13.01
CA LYS A 122 7.17 6.48 -13.78
C LYS A 122 6.87 6.43 -15.28
N LYS A 123 6.62 5.24 -15.83
CA LYS A 123 6.18 5.09 -17.24
C LYS A 123 4.83 5.76 -17.48
N LEU A 124 3.90 5.65 -16.54
CA LEU A 124 2.58 6.29 -16.62
C LEU A 124 2.69 7.82 -16.57
N ASP A 125 3.52 8.38 -15.68
CA ASP A 125 3.77 9.82 -15.61
C ASP A 125 4.37 10.35 -16.92
N LEU A 126 5.38 9.66 -17.47
CA LEU A 126 5.98 10.01 -18.75
C LEU A 126 4.96 9.93 -19.90
N LEU A 127 4.06 8.93 -19.87
CA LEU A 127 2.99 8.80 -20.85
C LEU A 127 1.99 9.95 -20.77
N TYR A 128 1.57 10.36 -19.57
CA TYR A 128 0.69 11.52 -19.40
C TYR A 128 1.33 12.81 -19.90
N VAL A 129 2.63 13.00 -19.67
CA VAL A 129 3.39 14.11 -20.24
C VAL A 129 3.41 14.04 -21.78
N GLU A 130 3.60 12.85 -22.37
CA GLU A 130 3.54 12.65 -23.83
C GLU A 130 2.16 12.99 -24.41
N MET A 131 1.09 12.56 -23.74
CA MET A 131 -0.29 12.85 -24.14
C MET A 131 -0.60 14.34 -24.09
N GLU A 132 -0.21 15.03 -23.01
CA GLU A 132 -0.43 16.47 -22.87
C GLU A 132 0.36 17.26 -23.92
N ASN A 133 1.60 16.86 -24.20
CA ASN A 133 2.39 17.45 -25.28
C ASN A 133 1.76 17.24 -26.66
N SER A 134 1.21 16.05 -26.93
CA SER A 134 0.52 15.75 -28.18
C SER A 134 -0.75 16.61 -28.34
N ARG A 135 -1.55 16.70 -27.27
CA ARG A 135 -2.72 17.59 -27.20
C ARG A 135 -2.35 19.05 -27.47
N ALA A 136 -1.32 19.57 -26.79
CA ALA A 136 -0.87 20.94 -26.96
C ALA A 136 -0.40 21.24 -28.38
N ARG A 137 0.37 20.33 -29.01
CA ARG A 137 0.81 20.47 -30.41
C ARG A 137 -0.38 20.54 -31.37
N MET A 138 -1.37 19.68 -31.20
CA MET A 138 -2.55 19.68 -32.07
C MET A 138 -3.40 20.95 -31.91
N VAL A 139 -3.59 21.43 -30.68
CA VAL A 139 -4.30 22.69 -30.43
C VAL A 139 -3.58 23.87 -31.08
N ALA A 140 -2.25 23.91 -31.00
CA ALA A 140 -1.45 24.95 -31.66
C ALA A 140 -1.57 24.90 -33.21
N GLN A 141 -1.59 23.71 -33.80
CA GLN A 141 -1.81 23.51 -35.24
C GLN A 141 -3.24 23.91 -35.67
N PHE A 142 -4.23 23.71 -34.80
CA PHE A 142 -5.60 24.12 -35.05
C PHE A 142 -5.75 25.65 -35.07
N HIS A 143 -5.12 26.37 -34.13
CA HIS A 143 -5.19 27.83 -34.07
C HIS A 143 -4.44 28.55 -35.21
N THR A 144 -3.46 27.89 -35.85
CA THR A 144 -2.71 28.46 -36.98
C THR A 144 -3.42 28.27 -38.34
N ASN A 145 -4.29 27.28 -38.47
CA ASN A 145 -5.10 27.05 -39.67
C ASN A 145 -6.44 27.81 -39.57
N GLN A 146 -6.51 29.04 -40.09
CA GLN A 146 -7.74 29.85 -40.18
C GLN A 146 -8.84 29.28 -41.13
N ASN A 147 -8.74 28.03 -41.57
CA ASN A 147 -9.79 27.37 -42.35
C ASN A 147 -10.59 26.43 -41.45
N LYS A 148 -11.91 26.64 -41.43
CA LYS A 148 -12.96 25.90 -40.72
C LYS A 148 -12.78 24.37 -40.75
N ILE A 149 -11.87 23.83 -39.94
CA ILE A 149 -11.98 22.44 -39.50
C ILE A 149 -13.17 22.43 -38.55
N GLN A 150 -14.24 21.71 -38.90
CA GLN A 150 -15.36 21.51 -37.98
C GLN A 150 -14.83 20.85 -36.70
N GLU A 151 -15.33 21.28 -35.55
CA GLU A 151 -14.89 20.80 -34.24
C GLU A 151 -14.81 19.26 -34.16
N ASP A 152 -15.73 18.57 -34.84
CA ASP A 152 -15.78 17.11 -34.94
C ASP A 152 -14.60 16.50 -35.72
N GLU A 153 -14.12 17.16 -36.78
CA GLU A 153 -12.97 16.70 -37.55
C GLU A 153 -11.65 16.88 -36.75
N PHE A 154 -11.56 17.96 -35.97
CA PHE A 154 -10.45 18.15 -35.03
C PHE A 154 -10.46 17.08 -33.94
N LYS A 155 -11.62 16.84 -33.31
CA LYS A 155 -11.79 15.76 -32.32
C LYS A 155 -11.40 14.41 -32.91
N ALA A 156 -11.85 14.07 -34.11
CA ALA A 156 -11.52 12.81 -34.77
C ALA A 156 -10.01 12.64 -35.01
N LYS A 157 -9.32 13.71 -35.45
CA LYS A 157 -7.85 13.68 -35.60
C LYS A 157 -7.15 13.52 -34.24
N LEU A 158 -7.63 14.24 -33.22
CA LEU A 158 -7.07 14.17 -31.87
C LEU A 158 -7.22 12.77 -31.27
N TYR A 159 -8.40 12.18 -31.39
CA TYR A 159 -8.63 10.80 -30.95
C TYR A 159 -7.71 9.82 -31.68
N LYS A 160 -7.56 9.95 -33.01
CA LYS A 160 -6.69 9.08 -33.79
C LYS A 160 -5.21 9.21 -33.43
N GLU A 161 -4.75 10.41 -33.10
CA GLU A 161 -3.36 10.65 -32.67
C GLU A 161 -3.09 10.11 -31.26
N LEU A 162 -4.07 10.25 -30.35
CA LEU A 162 -3.95 9.78 -28.96
C LEU A 162 -4.29 8.29 -28.80
N GLU A 163 -4.97 7.65 -29.74
CA GLU A 163 -5.35 6.22 -29.68
C GLU A 163 -4.21 5.27 -29.28
N PRO A 164 -2.99 5.34 -29.88
CA PRO A 164 -1.89 4.49 -29.43
C PRO A 164 -1.42 4.78 -28.01
N LEU A 165 -1.56 6.03 -27.52
CA LEU A 165 -1.20 6.40 -26.15
C LEU A 165 -2.24 5.89 -25.15
N PHE A 166 -3.54 5.99 -25.47
CA PHE A 166 -4.61 5.41 -24.64
C PHE A 166 -4.50 3.89 -24.51
N ARG A 167 -4.11 3.18 -25.59
CA ARG A 167 -3.85 1.73 -25.51
C ARG A 167 -2.71 1.41 -24.57
N LYS A 168 -1.59 2.15 -24.65
CA LYS A 168 -0.47 2.01 -23.72
C LYS A 168 -0.87 2.33 -22.27
N GLU A 169 -1.69 3.36 -22.06
CA GLU A 169 -2.20 3.74 -20.75
C GLU A 169 -2.99 2.58 -20.13
N GLN A 170 -3.94 2.02 -20.89
CA GLN A 170 -4.74 0.88 -20.44
C GLN A 170 -3.86 -0.33 -20.09
N GLU A 171 -2.87 -0.68 -20.91
CA GLU A 171 -1.95 -1.78 -20.62
C GLU A 171 -1.12 -1.55 -19.35
N LEU A 172 -0.68 -0.30 -19.09
CA LEU A 172 0.05 0.04 -17.88
C LEU A 172 -0.85 -0.02 -16.64
N LEU A 173 -2.08 0.50 -16.74
CA LEU A 173 -3.07 0.46 -15.66
C LEU A 173 -3.46 -0.98 -15.31
N GLU A 174 -3.69 -1.85 -16.30
CA GLU A 174 -4.01 -3.26 -16.06
C GLU A 174 -2.87 -4.02 -15.38
N LYS A 175 -1.62 -3.69 -15.70
CA LYS A 175 -0.44 -4.25 -15.00
C LYS A 175 -0.34 -3.74 -13.58
N LEU A 176 -0.52 -2.42 -13.39
CA LEU A 176 -0.52 -1.78 -12.09
C LEU A 176 -1.61 -2.36 -11.19
N ASP A 177 -2.85 -2.50 -11.67
CA ASP A 177 -3.95 -3.05 -10.88
C ASP A 177 -3.68 -4.48 -10.41
N LYS A 178 -3.12 -5.33 -11.28
CA LYS A 178 -2.75 -6.70 -10.92
C LYS A 178 -1.68 -6.72 -9.82
N LEU A 179 -0.64 -5.90 -9.97
CA LEU A 179 0.44 -5.81 -9.00
C LEU A 179 -0.04 -5.18 -7.69
N ILE A 180 -0.81 -4.09 -7.73
CA ILE A 180 -1.37 -3.42 -6.56
C ILE A 180 -2.27 -4.38 -5.78
N TYR A 181 -3.13 -5.14 -6.45
CA TYR A 181 -3.98 -6.13 -5.79
C TYR A 181 -3.17 -7.23 -5.12
N SER A 182 -2.03 -7.64 -5.69
CA SER A 182 -1.14 -8.58 -5.03
C SER A 182 -0.43 -7.99 -3.80
N MET A 183 -0.31 -6.66 -3.70
CA MET A 183 0.32 -5.96 -2.57
C MET A 183 -0.57 -5.79 -1.34
N ASP A 184 -1.85 -6.11 -1.43
CA ASP A 184 -2.78 -6.03 -0.31
C ASP A 184 -2.78 -7.33 0.52
N ILE A 185 -2.88 -7.17 1.84
CA ILE A 185 -3.26 -8.25 2.77
C ILE A 185 -4.79 -8.21 2.89
N GLN A 186 -5.42 -9.27 2.38
CA GLN A 186 -6.87 -9.38 2.27
C GLN A 186 -7.53 -9.29 3.66
N ASP A 187 -8.70 -8.64 3.73
CA ASP A 187 -9.39 -8.44 5.00
C ASP A 187 -10.14 -9.70 5.44
N PRO A 188 -9.80 -10.32 6.59
CA PRO A 188 -10.50 -11.52 7.05
C PRO A 188 -11.81 -11.20 7.77
N PHE A 189 -12.16 -9.92 7.97
CA PHE A 189 -13.33 -9.52 8.75
C PHE A 189 -14.64 -10.17 8.25
N GLY A 190 -15.43 -10.74 9.17
CA GLY A 190 -16.66 -11.48 8.85
C GLY A 190 -16.45 -12.87 8.22
N GLY A 191 -15.21 -13.26 7.93
CA GLY A 191 -14.85 -14.56 7.38
C GLY A 191 -14.77 -15.68 8.43
N SER A 192 -14.60 -16.92 7.94
CA SER A 192 -14.38 -18.09 8.78
C SER A 192 -13.00 -18.07 9.44
N ILE A 193 -12.78 -18.92 10.44
CA ILE A 193 -11.49 -19.04 11.11
C ILE A 193 -10.37 -19.44 10.14
N GLU A 194 -10.66 -20.20 9.09
CA GLU A 194 -9.71 -20.56 8.03
C GLU A 194 -9.21 -19.34 7.26
N ILE A 195 -10.09 -18.35 6.98
CA ILE A 195 -9.70 -17.09 6.34
C ILE A 195 -8.76 -16.30 7.26
N TYR A 196 -9.04 -16.28 8.57
CA TYR A 196 -8.14 -15.66 9.55
C TYR A 196 -6.80 -16.39 9.63
N ARG A 197 -6.78 -17.73 9.57
CA ARG A 197 -5.52 -18.51 9.57
C ARG A 197 -4.69 -18.19 8.34
N ALA A 198 -5.31 -18.17 7.15
CA ALA A 198 -4.62 -17.81 5.91
C ALA A 198 -4.04 -16.38 5.97
N CYS A 199 -4.84 -15.41 6.43
CA CYS A 199 -4.40 -14.04 6.63
C CYS A 199 -3.25 -13.94 7.65
N CYS A 200 -3.34 -14.64 8.78
CA CYS A 200 -2.29 -14.68 9.79
C CYS A 200 -0.98 -15.29 9.24
N GLN A 201 -1.07 -16.35 8.44
CA GLN A 201 0.09 -16.98 7.79
C GLN A 201 0.73 -16.04 6.77
N GLU A 202 -0.07 -15.37 5.96
CA GLU A 202 0.40 -14.37 4.99
C GLU A 202 1.14 -13.22 5.70
N ILE A 203 0.54 -12.64 6.75
CA ILE A 203 1.18 -11.59 7.55
C ILE A 203 2.51 -12.07 8.14
N GLU A 204 2.55 -13.27 8.74
CA GLU A 204 3.77 -13.82 9.32
C GLU A 204 4.87 -13.98 8.26
N GLN A 205 4.51 -14.48 7.07
CA GLN A 205 5.46 -14.67 5.97
C GLN A 205 6.05 -13.33 5.51
N GLU A 206 5.22 -12.32 5.31
CA GLU A 206 5.70 -11.01 4.86
C GLU A 206 6.54 -10.28 5.92
N ILE A 207 6.21 -10.46 7.21
CA ILE A 207 7.07 -9.97 8.29
C ILE A 207 8.45 -10.62 8.23
N ARG A 208 8.53 -11.94 7.97
CA ARG A 208 9.81 -12.64 7.85
C ARG A 208 10.60 -12.16 6.64
N ASN A 209 9.95 -11.97 5.50
CA ASN A 209 10.55 -11.42 4.28
C ASN A 209 11.14 -10.02 4.55
N MET A 210 10.36 -9.13 5.18
CA MET A 210 10.80 -7.79 5.58
C MET A 210 12.04 -7.84 6.50
N ILE A 211 12.03 -8.69 7.52
CA ILE A 211 13.17 -8.84 8.45
C ILE A 211 14.41 -9.32 7.70
N GLN A 212 14.27 -10.31 6.81
CA GLN A 212 15.39 -10.80 5.99
C GLN A 212 15.99 -9.69 5.12
N LYS A 213 15.14 -8.88 4.48
CA LYS A 213 15.57 -7.73 3.69
C LYS A 213 16.36 -6.73 4.55
N TRP A 214 15.83 -6.30 5.70
CA TRP A 214 16.55 -5.40 6.60
C TRP A 214 17.90 -5.93 7.08
N LYS A 215 18.01 -7.24 7.32
CA LYS A 215 19.29 -7.88 7.68
C LYS A 215 20.31 -7.80 6.54
N SER A 216 19.86 -8.00 5.30
CA SER A 216 20.72 -7.91 4.11
C SER A 216 21.23 -6.48 3.86
N GLU A 217 20.39 -5.47 4.09
CA GLU A 217 20.75 -4.05 3.93
C GLU A 217 21.74 -3.56 5.00
N THR A 218 21.71 -4.15 6.20
CA THR A 218 22.63 -3.78 7.31
C THR A 218 23.99 -4.47 7.19
N SER A 219 24.11 -5.49 6.33
CA SER A 219 25.33 -6.29 6.15
C SER A 219 26.23 -5.79 5.00
N ASN A 220 25.78 -4.77 4.25
CA ASN A 220 26.53 -4.07 3.20
C ASN A 220 26.98 -2.68 3.69
#